data_AF-A0A9W8JB32-F1
#
_entry.id   AF-A0A9W8JB32-F1
#
_cell.length_a   1.000
_cell.length_b   1.000
_cell.length_c   1.000
_cell.angle_alpha   90.00
_cell.angle_beta   90.00
_cell.angle_gamma   90.00
#
_symmetry.space_group_name_H-M   'P 1'
#
loop_
_entity.id
_entity.type
_entity.pdbx_description
1 polymer ?
#
loop_
_entity_poly.entity_id
_entity_poly.type
_entity_poly.pdbx_seq_one_letter_code
_entity_poly.pdbx_strand_id
1 'polypeptide(L)'
;MPLVTEDTLCRVWPEEYGEVEDDDSDVEDPSTDQEQSAVNWLQKTQSLTSIEGIIARLKNEAVSEAGVDLSGLPLDGQQLLTVLKDLGPFKRLDVSGNQQVDKDVFLRILEAHKPLQWINIAGCSISANDLKELLFDHRQLFYFVGRIIHPAFFTGDPGDEFPNALRFTILRRLQNDASSISLPFFGIDQVIQNLTDVVELCNELSPMGRFVEPHSRSLAAICASARNKDEDWPDRDVEIMPRRSFDPLKGGGYDIVVHNFPDPDKPSKYAIVLPQVEGQQRKILGISAFLRHMEEQGSPPTDPDAAKNLVDLINSSYKLMLNLNASMFEMARAAAVRGTATRIF
;
A
#
# COMPACT_ATOMS: atom_id res chain seq x y z
N MET A 1 9.73 16.24 -8.10
CA MET A 1 9.72 14.77 -8.24
C MET A 1 10.28 14.24 -6.94
N PRO A 2 9.60 13.37 -6.18
CA PRO A 2 10.30 12.53 -5.24
C PRO A 2 10.62 11.24 -5.99
N LEU A 3 11.82 11.20 -6.58
CA LEU A 3 12.47 9.93 -6.87
C LEU A 3 12.98 9.39 -5.54
N VAL A 4 12.99 8.07 -5.38
CA VAL A 4 13.78 7.41 -4.33
C VAL A 4 15.13 8.10 -4.29
N THR A 5 15.54 8.62 -3.13
CA THR A 5 16.80 9.37 -3.06
C THR A 5 17.92 8.45 -3.50
N GLU A 6 18.91 8.99 -4.20
CA GLU A 6 20.09 8.24 -4.64
C GLU A 6 20.74 7.49 -3.47
N ASP A 7 20.74 8.11 -2.29
CA ASP A 7 21.17 7.52 -1.04
C ASP A 7 20.35 6.26 -0.66
N THR A 8 19.03 6.30 -0.85
CA THR A 8 18.17 5.11 -0.64
C THR A 8 18.40 4.03 -1.72
N LEU A 9 18.68 4.42 -2.97
CA LEU A 9 19.00 3.45 -4.03
C LEU A 9 20.37 2.79 -3.78
N CYS A 10 21.38 3.57 -3.39
CA CYS A 10 22.71 3.07 -3.03
C CYS A 10 22.66 2.13 -1.82
N ARG A 11 21.78 2.40 -0.84
CA ARG A 11 21.57 1.52 0.32
C ARG A 11 20.98 0.15 -0.03
N VAL A 12 20.13 0.07 -1.06
CA VAL A 12 19.39 -1.16 -1.40
C VAL A 12 20.06 -1.93 -2.55
N TRP A 13 20.70 -1.22 -3.49
CA TRP A 13 21.40 -1.79 -4.66
C TRP A 13 22.78 -1.15 -4.86
N PRO A 14 23.73 -1.40 -3.95
CA PRO A 14 25.05 -0.76 -3.99
C PRO A 14 25.87 -1.13 -5.23
N GLU A 15 25.70 -2.33 -5.79
CA GLU A 15 26.43 -2.76 -7.00
C GLU A 15 25.97 -2.07 -8.30
N GLU A 16 24.74 -1.54 -8.33
CA GLU A 16 24.14 -0.93 -9.52
C GLU A 16 24.18 0.61 -9.48
N TYR A 17 24.21 1.20 -8.28
CA TYR A 17 24.11 2.64 -8.08
C TYR A 17 25.23 3.24 -7.21
N GLY A 18 26.15 2.43 -6.66
CA GLY A 18 27.32 2.95 -5.96
C GLY A 18 28.23 3.71 -6.93
N GLU A 19 28.54 4.97 -6.62
CA GLU A 19 29.45 5.79 -7.42
C GLU A 19 30.83 5.13 -7.52
N VAL A 20 31.38 5.13 -8.73
CA VAL A 20 32.81 4.90 -8.95
C VAL A 20 33.50 6.19 -8.54
N GLU A 21 34.15 6.20 -7.37
CA GLU A 21 34.84 7.36 -6.81
C GLU A 21 35.81 7.99 -7.82
N ASP A 22 35.59 9.27 -8.14
CA ASP A 22 36.60 10.17 -8.70
C ASP A 22 36.75 11.37 -7.74
N ASP A 23 37.87 11.35 -7.02
CA ASP A 23 38.66 12.42 -6.35
C ASP A 23 37.99 13.57 -5.56
N ASP A 24 38.51 13.70 -4.33
CA ASP A 24 38.86 14.94 -3.62
C ASP A 24 37.75 15.93 -3.21
N SER A 25 36.95 15.55 -2.20
CA SER A 25 36.48 16.56 -1.23
C SER A 25 36.39 15.99 0.18
N ASP A 26 37.07 16.66 1.13
CA ASP A 26 37.06 16.38 2.57
C ASP A 26 35.67 16.66 3.19
N VAL A 27 34.69 15.84 2.85
CA VAL A 27 33.42 15.72 3.58
C VAL A 27 33.65 14.67 4.65
N GLU A 28 33.48 15.02 5.93
CA GLU A 28 33.53 14.06 7.03
C GLU A 28 32.57 12.91 6.74
N ASP A 29 33.15 11.76 6.43
CA ASP A 29 32.48 10.62 5.83
C ASP A 29 31.54 9.93 6.85
N PRO A 30 30.21 10.06 6.70
CA PRO A 30 29.26 9.37 7.57
C PRO A 30 29.24 7.84 7.32
N SER A 31 29.98 7.33 6.33
CA SER A 31 30.04 5.89 6.01
C SER A 31 30.66 5.05 7.14
N THR A 32 31.68 5.57 7.83
CA THR A 32 32.46 4.79 8.82
C THR A 32 31.65 4.37 10.04
N ASP A 33 30.74 5.22 10.53
CA ASP A 33 29.86 4.87 11.66
C ASP A 33 28.78 3.84 11.27
N GLN A 34 28.32 3.86 10.00
CA GLN A 34 27.32 2.89 9.51
C GLN A 34 27.93 1.52 9.23
N GLU A 35 29.11 1.47 8.61
CA GLU A 35 29.85 0.22 8.40
C GLU A 35 30.17 -0.47 9.73
N GLN A 36 30.58 0.30 10.74
CA GLN A 36 30.88 -0.23 12.06
C GLN A 36 29.62 -0.81 12.74
N SER A 37 28.45 -0.17 12.55
CA SER A 37 27.16 -0.68 13.05
C SER A 37 26.75 -1.99 12.36
N ALA A 38 26.90 -2.08 11.03
CA ALA A 38 26.60 -3.28 10.26
C ALA A 38 27.52 -4.45 10.64
N VAL A 39 28.82 -4.18 10.83
CA VAL A 39 29.80 -5.19 11.28
C VAL A 39 29.48 -5.66 12.71
N ASN A 40 29.15 -4.74 13.62
CA ASN A 40 28.74 -5.10 14.98
C ASN A 40 27.46 -5.94 14.98
N TRP A 41 26.50 -5.62 14.12
CA TRP A 41 25.27 -6.38 13.96
C TRP A 41 25.55 -7.80 13.43
N LEU A 42 26.40 -7.95 12.40
CA LEU A 42 26.80 -9.25 11.85
C LEU A 42 27.56 -10.12 12.87
N GLN A 43 28.48 -9.53 13.64
CA GLN A 43 29.19 -10.25 14.70
C GLN A 43 28.23 -10.69 15.80
N LYS A 44 27.26 -9.84 16.16
CA LYS A 44 26.24 -10.14 17.16
C LYS A 44 25.31 -11.26 16.69
N THR A 45 24.90 -11.29 15.42
CA THR A 45 24.04 -12.35 14.85
C THR A 45 24.78 -13.68 14.67
N GLN A 46 26.06 -13.66 14.28
CA GLN A 46 26.88 -14.89 14.21
C GLN A 46 27.08 -15.59 15.55
N SER A 47 27.01 -14.85 16.67
CA SER A 47 27.15 -15.40 18.03
C SER A 47 25.90 -16.16 18.52
N LEU A 48 24.75 -16.02 17.84
CA LEU A 48 23.47 -16.59 18.24
C LEU A 48 23.21 -17.89 17.50
N THR A 49 23.76 -18.99 18.02
CA THR A 49 23.61 -20.30 17.40
C THR A 49 22.43 -21.12 17.93
N SER A 50 21.75 -20.65 18.99
CA SER A 50 20.59 -21.35 19.57
C SER A 50 19.30 -20.53 19.47
N ILE A 51 18.20 -21.24 19.22
CA ILE A 51 16.85 -20.68 19.14
C ILE A 51 16.48 -19.99 20.46
N GLU A 52 16.83 -20.62 21.59
CA GLU A 52 16.57 -20.07 22.92
C GLU A 52 17.32 -18.75 23.15
N GLY A 53 18.55 -18.65 22.64
CA GLY A 53 19.35 -17.43 22.69
C GLY A 53 18.72 -16.30 21.89
N ILE A 54 18.20 -16.60 20.69
CA ILE A 54 17.47 -15.64 19.85
C ILE A 54 16.19 -15.17 20.53
N ILE A 55 15.39 -16.10 21.06
CA ILE A 55 14.14 -15.76 21.77
C ILE A 55 14.45 -14.91 23.01
N ALA A 56 15.45 -15.28 23.81
CA ALA A 56 15.85 -14.52 24.99
C ALA A 56 16.33 -13.12 24.62
N ARG A 57 17.11 -12.99 23.54
CA ARG A 57 17.54 -11.69 23.01
C ARG A 57 16.35 -10.83 22.63
N LEU A 58 15.46 -11.34 21.78
CA LEU A 58 14.31 -10.59 21.29
C LEU A 58 13.33 -10.23 22.41
N LYS A 59 13.22 -11.05 23.47
CA LYS A 59 12.43 -10.68 24.66
C LYS A 59 13.09 -9.60 25.50
N ASN A 60 14.42 -9.56 25.56
CA ASN A 60 15.20 -8.60 26.34
C ASN A 60 15.40 -7.26 25.61
N GLU A 61 15.59 -7.31 24.30
CA GLU A 61 15.47 -6.16 23.39
C GLU A 61 14.00 -5.83 23.35
N ALA A 62 13.52 -5.06 24.35
CA ALA A 62 12.12 -4.79 24.58
C ALA A 62 11.34 -4.83 23.26
N VAL A 63 10.52 -5.87 23.07
CA VAL A 63 9.47 -5.94 22.05
C VAL A 63 8.47 -4.86 22.43
N SER A 64 8.91 -3.61 22.36
CA SER A 64 8.06 -2.46 22.34
C SER A 64 7.27 -2.54 21.04
N GLU A 65 6.39 -1.58 20.81
CA GLU A 65 5.67 -1.44 19.55
C GLU A 65 6.60 -1.42 18.30
N ALA A 66 7.93 -1.36 18.48
CA ALA A 66 9.01 -1.33 17.49
C ALA A 66 9.09 -2.52 16.51
N GLY A 67 8.53 -3.69 16.82
CA GLY A 67 8.55 -4.84 15.91
C GLY A 67 9.60 -5.90 16.21
N VAL A 68 9.61 -6.95 15.38
CA VAL A 68 10.50 -8.11 15.48
C VAL A 68 11.45 -8.10 14.29
N ASP A 69 12.76 -8.08 14.55
CA ASP A 69 13.80 -8.17 13.52
C ASP A 69 14.51 -9.52 13.58
N LEU A 70 14.28 -10.33 12.53
CA LEU A 70 14.91 -11.62 12.25
C LEU A 70 15.70 -11.58 10.94
N SER A 71 15.97 -10.40 10.40
CA SER A 71 16.71 -10.24 9.15
C SER A 71 18.08 -10.93 9.24
N GLY A 72 18.52 -11.51 8.12
CA GLY A 72 19.83 -12.17 7.98
C GLY A 72 20.10 -13.38 8.90
N LEU A 73 19.16 -13.77 9.77
CA LEU A 73 19.34 -14.93 10.63
C LEU A 73 19.17 -16.22 9.81
N PRO A 74 20.09 -17.20 9.92
CA PRO A 74 20.02 -18.45 9.17
C PRO A 74 19.03 -19.44 9.80
N LEU A 75 17.80 -18.99 10.05
CA LEU A 75 16.72 -19.82 10.60
C LEU A 75 16.04 -20.57 9.47
N ASP A 76 15.87 -21.88 9.62
CA ASP A 76 14.96 -22.62 8.75
C ASP A 76 13.50 -22.16 8.98
N GLY A 77 12.62 -22.45 8.03
CA GLY A 77 11.22 -22.01 8.10
C GLY A 77 10.48 -22.47 9.37
N GLN A 78 10.80 -23.65 9.92
CA GLN A 78 10.14 -24.17 11.10
C GLN A 78 10.71 -23.58 12.40
N GLN A 79 12.01 -23.32 12.44
CA GLN A 79 12.67 -22.58 13.51
C GLN A 79 12.14 -21.16 13.59
N LEU A 80 12.04 -20.47 12.45
CA LEU A 80 11.48 -19.12 12.35
C LEU A 80 10.06 -19.07 12.93
N LEU A 81 9.18 -19.97 12.51
CA LEU A 81 7.81 -20.03 13.02
C LEU A 81 7.75 -20.37 14.51
N THR A 82 8.69 -21.15 15.02
CA THR A 82 8.82 -21.46 16.45
C THR A 82 9.25 -20.25 17.25
N VAL A 83 10.24 -19.49 16.75
CA VAL A 83 10.67 -18.22 17.33
C VAL A 83 9.48 -17.25 17.38
N LEU A 84 8.81 -17.01 16.24
CA LEU A 84 7.70 -16.05 16.17
C LEU A 84 6.54 -16.41 17.12
N LYS A 85 6.23 -17.70 17.25
CA LYS A 85 5.19 -18.18 18.18
C LYS A 85 5.47 -17.78 19.63
N ASP A 86 6.74 -17.71 20.02
CA ASP A 86 7.16 -17.45 21.39
C ASP A 86 7.38 -15.96 21.73
N LEU A 87 7.32 -15.06 20.73
CA LEU A 87 7.60 -13.62 20.86
C LEU A 87 6.40 -12.76 21.27
N GLY A 88 5.21 -13.36 21.43
CA GLY A 88 4.00 -12.61 21.77
C GLY A 88 3.48 -11.76 20.59
N PRO A 89 2.55 -10.82 20.83
CA PRO A 89 1.98 -10.02 19.75
C PRO A 89 2.95 -8.92 19.28
N PHE A 90 3.08 -8.78 17.96
CA PHE A 90 3.85 -7.72 17.30
C PHE A 90 3.12 -7.24 16.05
N LYS A 91 3.43 -6.02 15.61
CA LYS A 91 2.82 -5.40 14.42
C LYS A 91 3.76 -5.32 13.22
N ARG A 92 5.08 -5.41 13.44
CA ARG A 92 6.11 -5.30 12.41
C ARG A 92 7.03 -6.51 12.47
N LEU A 93 7.37 -7.08 11.32
CA LEU A 93 8.26 -8.22 11.20
C LEU A 93 9.26 -8.01 10.06
N ASP A 94 10.55 -8.02 10.36
CA ASP A 94 11.61 -8.09 9.35
C ASP A 94 12.17 -9.51 9.28
N VAL A 95 12.08 -10.16 8.12
CA VAL A 95 12.69 -11.47 7.84
C VAL A 95 13.56 -11.41 6.58
N SER A 96 13.97 -10.20 6.18
CA SER A 96 14.74 -9.97 4.97
C SER A 96 16.05 -10.76 4.94
N GLY A 97 16.45 -11.17 3.74
CA GLY A 97 17.64 -12.00 3.51
C GLY A 97 17.51 -13.46 3.97
N ASN A 98 16.40 -13.87 4.59
CA ASN A 98 16.19 -15.26 4.95
C ASN A 98 15.66 -16.08 3.76
N GLN A 99 16.57 -16.79 3.09
CA GLN A 99 16.27 -17.63 1.92
C GLN A 99 15.35 -18.83 2.23
N GLN A 100 15.16 -19.18 3.51
CA GLN A 100 14.27 -20.27 3.92
C GLN A 100 12.80 -19.80 4.07
N VAL A 101 12.54 -18.51 3.92
CA VAL A 101 11.18 -17.96 3.84
C VAL A 101 10.72 -18.06 2.39
N ASP A 102 9.97 -19.12 2.09
CA ASP A 102 9.28 -19.34 0.82
C ASP A 102 7.79 -18.94 0.90
N LYS A 103 7.01 -19.22 -0.15
CA LYS A 103 5.57 -18.95 -0.22
C LYS A 103 4.80 -19.57 0.96
N ASP A 104 5.10 -20.82 1.31
CA ASP A 104 4.35 -21.57 2.31
C ASP A 104 4.68 -21.08 3.73
N VAL A 105 5.95 -20.79 3.99
CA VAL A 105 6.38 -20.18 5.27
C VAL A 105 5.75 -18.79 5.42
N PHE A 106 5.79 -17.96 4.37
CA PHE A 106 5.19 -16.62 4.41
C PHE A 106 3.67 -16.67 4.66
N LEU A 107 2.95 -17.58 4.01
CA LEU A 107 1.53 -17.80 4.27
C LEU A 107 1.28 -18.16 5.74
N ARG A 108 2.07 -19.09 6.31
CA ARG A 108 1.96 -19.49 7.72
C ARG A 108 2.25 -18.32 8.68
N ILE A 109 3.18 -17.42 8.34
CA ILE A 109 3.44 -16.19 9.10
C ILE A 109 2.18 -15.31 9.13
N LEU A 110 1.57 -15.04 7.97
CA LEU A 110 0.37 -14.21 7.85
C LEU A 110 -0.84 -14.80 8.58
N GLU A 111 -0.96 -16.13 8.60
CA GLU A 111 -2.04 -16.81 9.31
C GLU A 111 -1.87 -16.78 10.84
N ALA A 112 -0.64 -17.00 11.32
CA ALA A 112 -0.35 -17.11 12.75
C ALA A 112 -0.30 -15.76 13.47
N HIS A 113 0.09 -14.69 12.78
CA HIS A 113 0.37 -13.39 13.40
C HIS A 113 -0.56 -12.30 12.89
N LYS A 114 -1.79 -12.24 13.42
CA LYS A 114 -2.74 -11.16 13.15
C LYS A 114 -2.93 -10.27 14.39
N PRO A 115 -2.92 -8.92 14.25
CA PRO A 115 -2.73 -8.14 13.03
C PRO A 115 -1.25 -7.80 12.77
N LEU A 116 -0.64 -8.41 11.74
CA LEU A 116 0.63 -7.95 11.19
C LEU A 116 0.37 -6.78 10.24
N GLN A 117 0.98 -5.63 10.53
CA GLN A 117 0.77 -4.38 9.78
C GLN A 117 1.91 -4.07 8.81
N TRP A 118 3.12 -4.51 9.13
CA TRP A 118 4.32 -4.29 8.34
C TRP A 118 5.14 -5.56 8.26
N ILE A 119 5.59 -5.91 7.06
CA ILE A 119 6.50 -7.04 6.87
C ILE A 119 7.55 -6.75 5.80
N ASN A 120 8.81 -7.04 6.10
CA ASN A 120 9.90 -6.99 5.14
C ASN A 120 10.34 -8.41 4.77
N ILE A 121 10.19 -8.74 3.49
CA ILE A 121 10.55 -10.03 2.88
C ILE A 121 11.54 -9.83 1.71
N ALA A 122 12.26 -8.71 1.69
CA ALA A 122 13.27 -8.46 0.68
C ALA A 122 14.37 -9.53 0.75
N GLY A 123 14.76 -10.10 -0.39
CA GLY A 123 15.79 -11.15 -0.43
C GLY A 123 15.36 -12.50 0.14
N CYS A 124 14.06 -12.77 0.32
CA CYS A 124 13.53 -14.10 0.62
C CYS A 124 13.30 -14.92 -0.67
N SER A 125 13.01 -16.21 -0.55
CA SER A 125 12.72 -17.12 -1.68
C SER A 125 11.27 -17.00 -2.17
N ILE A 126 10.70 -15.80 -2.15
CA ILE A 126 9.33 -15.53 -2.59
C ILE A 126 9.39 -14.82 -3.93
N SER A 127 8.81 -15.41 -4.98
CA SER A 127 8.77 -14.77 -6.29
C SER A 127 7.59 -13.80 -6.42
N ALA A 128 7.61 -12.94 -7.44
CA ALA A 128 6.46 -12.11 -7.79
C ALA A 128 5.20 -12.94 -8.10
N ASN A 129 5.36 -14.13 -8.71
CA ASN A 129 4.24 -15.02 -9.00
C ASN A 129 3.66 -15.64 -7.73
N ASP A 130 4.50 -16.00 -6.75
CA ASP A 130 4.03 -16.48 -5.45
C ASP A 130 3.18 -15.42 -4.74
N LEU A 131 3.63 -14.16 -4.77
CA LEU A 131 2.86 -13.04 -4.21
C LEU A 131 1.54 -12.82 -4.97
N LYS A 132 1.52 -12.94 -6.30
CA LYS A 132 0.27 -12.85 -7.10
C LYS A 132 -0.71 -13.94 -6.71
N GLU A 133 -0.25 -15.18 -6.57
CA GLU A 133 -1.05 -16.32 -6.14
C GLU A 133 -1.62 -16.08 -4.73
N LEU A 134 -0.77 -15.71 -3.77
CA LEU A 134 -1.21 -15.43 -2.39
C LEU A 134 -2.22 -14.27 -2.31
N LEU A 135 -2.00 -13.19 -3.06
CA LEU A 135 -2.92 -12.05 -3.10
C LEU A 135 -4.26 -12.41 -3.75
N PHE A 136 -4.28 -13.42 -4.64
CA PHE A 136 -5.49 -13.92 -5.26
C PHE A 136 -6.25 -14.88 -4.33
N ASP A 137 -5.57 -15.93 -3.86
CA ASP A 137 -6.18 -17.04 -3.10
C ASP A 137 -6.43 -16.69 -1.63
N HIS A 138 -5.58 -15.84 -1.04
CA HIS A 138 -5.58 -15.52 0.38
C HIS A 138 -5.73 -14.02 0.69
N ARG A 139 -6.41 -13.27 -0.21
CA ARG A 139 -6.57 -11.80 -0.13
C ARG A 139 -6.93 -11.23 1.24
N GLN A 140 -7.74 -11.95 2.04
CA GLN A 140 -8.20 -11.47 3.34
C GLN A 140 -7.07 -11.34 4.36
N LEU A 141 -5.99 -12.11 4.20
CA LEU A 141 -4.81 -12.01 5.05
C LEU A 141 -4.08 -10.67 4.85
N PHE A 142 -4.23 -10.05 3.68
CA PHE A 142 -3.55 -8.82 3.29
C PHE A 142 -4.30 -7.55 3.67
N TYR A 143 -5.53 -7.64 4.19
CA TYR A 143 -6.29 -6.45 4.65
C TYR A 143 -5.71 -5.83 5.94
N PHE A 144 -4.90 -6.60 6.67
CA PHE A 144 -4.22 -6.14 7.89
C PHE A 144 -2.86 -5.54 7.60
N VAL A 145 -2.26 -5.94 6.49
CA VAL A 145 -0.90 -5.59 6.13
C VAL A 145 -0.94 -4.27 5.38
N GLY A 146 -0.62 -3.20 6.09
CA GLY A 146 -0.49 -1.89 5.47
C GLY A 146 0.73 -1.81 4.56
N ARG A 147 1.78 -2.59 4.87
CA ARG A 147 3.12 -2.38 4.31
C ARG A 147 3.82 -3.72 4.07
N ILE A 148 4.23 -3.98 2.83
CA ILE A 148 5.06 -5.14 2.45
C ILE A 148 6.26 -4.65 1.66
N ILE A 149 7.47 -4.86 2.18
CA ILE A 149 8.69 -4.55 1.46
C ILE A 149 9.09 -5.78 0.64
N HIS A 150 8.92 -5.69 -0.67
CA HIS A 150 9.34 -6.69 -1.63
C HIS A 150 9.59 -6.04 -3.01
N PRO A 151 10.68 -6.38 -3.73
CA PRO A 151 11.01 -5.77 -5.03
C PRO A 151 9.86 -5.74 -6.05
N ALA A 152 9.03 -6.79 -6.05
CA ALA A 152 7.90 -6.89 -6.99
C ALA A 152 6.84 -5.78 -6.85
N PHE A 153 6.75 -5.09 -5.70
CA PHE A 153 5.79 -3.99 -5.51
C PHE A 153 6.34 -2.62 -5.93
N PHE A 154 7.63 -2.55 -6.25
CA PHE A 154 8.31 -1.34 -6.73
C PHE A 154 8.43 -1.31 -8.26
N THR A 155 7.91 -2.32 -8.96
CA THR A 155 7.90 -2.34 -10.43
C THR A 155 6.74 -1.50 -10.95
N GLY A 156 7.06 -0.51 -11.80
CA GLY A 156 6.09 0.26 -12.56
C GLY A 156 5.60 -0.45 -13.83
N ASP A 157 5.93 -1.74 -14.01
CA ASP A 157 5.65 -2.48 -15.24
C ASP A 157 4.15 -2.79 -15.37
N PRO A 158 3.48 -2.27 -16.42
CA PRO A 158 2.07 -2.57 -16.69
C PRO A 158 1.81 -4.04 -17.05
N GLY A 159 2.80 -4.81 -17.52
CA GLY A 159 2.64 -6.21 -17.88
C GLY A 159 2.56 -7.17 -16.70
N ASP A 160 2.88 -6.68 -15.50
CA ASP A 160 3.18 -7.53 -14.35
C ASP A 160 2.03 -7.57 -13.33
N GLU A 161 0.78 -7.65 -13.81
CA GLU A 161 -0.46 -7.41 -13.04
C GLU A 161 -0.59 -8.24 -11.74
N PHE A 162 -0.62 -7.55 -10.59
CA PHE A 162 -1.08 -8.12 -9.32
C PHE A 162 -2.61 -8.07 -9.23
N PRO A 163 -3.24 -9.03 -8.54
CA PRO A 163 -4.64 -8.91 -8.16
C PRO A 163 -4.89 -7.60 -7.42
N ASN A 164 -6.00 -6.93 -7.73
CA ASN A 164 -6.33 -5.66 -7.09
C ASN A 164 -7.06 -5.94 -5.76
N ALA A 165 -6.49 -5.55 -4.63
CA ALA A 165 -7.22 -5.56 -3.37
C ALA A 165 -8.13 -4.33 -3.25
N LEU A 166 -7.62 -3.16 -3.67
CA LEU A 166 -8.33 -1.89 -3.62
C LEU A 166 -8.06 -1.08 -4.87
N ARG A 167 -9.09 -0.44 -5.40
CA ARG A 167 -9.00 0.50 -6.51
C ARG A 167 -9.65 1.82 -6.13
N PHE A 168 -8.96 2.93 -6.40
CA PHE A 168 -9.54 4.27 -6.36
C PHE A 168 -9.75 4.76 -7.78
N THR A 169 -11.00 5.04 -8.13
CA THR A 169 -11.42 5.49 -9.46
C THR A 169 -11.96 6.90 -9.36
N ILE A 170 -11.37 7.83 -10.12
CA ILE A 170 -11.87 9.20 -10.25
C ILE A 170 -12.51 9.36 -11.62
N LEU A 171 -13.76 9.80 -11.60
CA LEU A 171 -14.60 10.03 -12.76
C LEU A 171 -14.73 11.54 -12.99
N ARG A 172 -14.32 12.01 -14.18
CA ARG A 172 -14.37 13.43 -14.56
C ARG A 172 -15.37 13.69 -15.67
N ARG A 173 -16.31 14.60 -15.42
CA ARG A 173 -17.33 15.00 -16.41
C ARG A 173 -16.78 15.81 -17.58
N LEU A 174 -15.82 16.71 -17.35
CA LEU A 174 -15.36 17.66 -18.37
C LEU A 174 -14.66 16.99 -19.55
N GLN A 175 -14.06 15.81 -19.35
CA GLN A 175 -13.38 15.06 -20.41
C GLN A 175 -14.03 13.70 -20.70
N ASN A 176 -14.96 13.25 -19.87
CA ASN A 176 -15.48 11.87 -19.87
C ASN A 176 -14.37 10.84 -19.64
N ASP A 177 -13.36 11.26 -18.90
CA ASP A 177 -12.21 10.43 -18.57
C ASP A 177 -12.45 9.78 -17.23
N ALA A 178 -12.09 8.51 -17.17
CA ALA A 178 -11.95 7.75 -15.95
C ALA A 178 -10.49 7.31 -15.86
N SER A 179 -9.97 7.30 -14.65
CA SER A 179 -8.79 6.52 -14.35
C SER A 179 -8.91 6.01 -12.96
N SER A 180 -8.14 4.97 -12.77
CA SER A 180 -8.06 4.29 -11.54
C SER A 180 -6.60 4.07 -11.20
N ILE A 181 -6.32 4.20 -9.92
CA ILE A 181 -5.14 3.58 -9.33
C ILE A 181 -5.58 2.33 -8.58
N SER A 182 -4.75 1.30 -8.59
CA SER A 182 -4.99 0.09 -7.82
C SER A 182 -3.82 -0.25 -6.92
N LEU A 183 -4.16 -0.84 -5.78
CA LEU A 183 -3.25 -1.33 -4.77
C LEU A 183 -3.39 -2.86 -4.66
N PRO A 184 -2.28 -3.60 -4.64
CA PRO A 184 -2.30 -5.05 -4.49
C PRO A 184 -2.74 -5.48 -3.09
N PHE A 185 -2.46 -4.67 -2.08
CA PHE A 185 -2.88 -4.84 -0.68
C PHE A 185 -3.12 -3.46 -0.05
N PHE A 186 -3.72 -3.41 1.14
CA PHE A 186 -3.94 -2.17 1.86
C PHE A 186 -4.20 -2.45 3.34
N GLY A 187 -3.81 -1.50 4.19
CA GLY A 187 -4.27 -1.43 5.59
C GLY A 187 -5.45 -0.47 5.73
N ILE A 188 -6.38 -0.73 6.65
CA ILE A 188 -7.55 0.13 6.83
C ILE A 188 -7.19 1.57 7.24
N ASP A 189 -6.15 1.75 8.05
CA ASP A 189 -5.70 3.08 8.49
C ASP A 189 -5.10 3.86 7.31
N GLN A 190 -4.34 3.19 6.45
CA GLN A 190 -3.85 3.74 5.19
C GLN A 190 -5.01 4.18 4.29
N VAL A 191 -6.06 3.37 4.17
CA VAL A 191 -7.25 3.73 3.39
C VAL A 191 -7.94 4.96 3.96
N ILE A 192 -8.08 5.05 5.29
CA ILE A 192 -8.71 6.18 5.96
C ILE A 192 -7.95 7.47 5.68
N GLN A 193 -6.64 7.42 5.84
CA GLN A 193 -5.75 8.57 5.60
C GLN A 193 -5.75 8.97 4.13
N ASN A 194 -5.53 8.02 3.20
CA ASN A 194 -5.51 8.29 1.77
C ASN A 194 -6.82 8.90 1.28
N LEU A 195 -7.96 8.42 1.80
CA LEU A 195 -9.26 8.98 1.46
C LEU A 195 -9.43 10.39 2.01
N THR A 196 -8.99 10.64 3.23
CA THR A 196 -9.03 11.98 3.84
C THR A 196 -8.23 12.95 2.97
N ASP A 197 -6.98 12.60 2.65
CA ASP A 197 -6.08 13.41 1.83
C ASP A 197 -6.65 13.64 0.41
N VAL A 198 -7.24 12.62 -0.23
CA VAL A 198 -7.89 12.75 -1.55
C VAL A 198 -9.10 13.69 -1.49
N VAL A 199 -9.92 13.58 -0.44
CA VAL A 199 -11.13 14.40 -0.30
C VAL A 199 -10.76 15.86 -0.04
N GLU A 200 -9.82 16.11 0.85
CA GLU A 200 -9.31 17.45 1.13
C GLU A 200 -8.75 18.09 -0.15
N LEU A 201 -7.90 17.36 -0.88
CA LEU A 201 -7.35 17.83 -2.15
C LEU A 201 -8.44 18.12 -3.20
N CYS A 202 -9.50 17.32 -3.26
CA CYS A 202 -10.63 17.56 -4.18
C CYS A 202 -11.50 18.76 -3.76
N ASN A 203 -11.51 19.11 -2.48
CA ASN A 203 -12.29 20.23 -1.93
C ASN A 203 -11.53 21.56 -1.94
N GLU A 204 -10.21 21.54 -2.16
CA GLU A 204 -9.43 22.76 -2.29
C GLU A 204 -9.93 23.60 -3.49
N LEU A 205 -10.39 24.82 -3.19
CA LEU A 205 -10.89 25.80 -4.18
C LEU A 205 -9.79 26.30 -5.15
N SER A 206 -8.55 25.91 -4.91
CA SER A 206 -7.40 26.18 -5.76
C SER A 206 -7.59 25.60 -7.17
N PRO A 207 -7.10 26.27 -8.24
CA PRO A 207 -6.98 25.66 -9.55
C PRO A 207 -6.29 24.28 -9.51
N MET A 208 -5.39 24.03 -8.56
CA MET A 208 -4.72 22.74 -8.34
C MET A 208 -5.67 21.60 -7.96
N GLY A 209 -6.73 21.85 -7.17
CA GLY A 209 -7.75 20.83 -6.85
C GLY A 209 -8.47 20.31 -8.10
N ARG A 210 -8.50 21.12 -9.18
CA ARG A 210 -9.03 20.72 -10.49
C ARG A 210 -8.07 19.82 -11.29
N PHE A 211 -6.86 19.57 -10.81
CA PHE A 211 -5.82 18.76 -11.47
C PHE A 211 -5.45 17.48 -10.72
N VAL A 212 -6.33 16.93 -9.86
CA VAL A 212 -6.27 15.48 -9.53
C VAL A 212 -6.61 14.71 -10.80
N GLU A 213 -5.69 14.73 -11.76
CA GLU A 213 -5.88 14.07 -13.02
C GLU A 213 -6.02 12.60 -12.70
N PRO A 214 -6.85 11.90 -13.47
CA PRO A 214 -7.08 10.49 -13.25
C PRO A 214 -5.73 9.71 -13.31
N HIS A 215 -4.73 10.23 -14.03
CA HIS A 215 -3.36 9.71 -14.12
C HIS A 215 -2.32 10.52 -13.33
N SER A 216 -2.74 11.45 -12.47
CA SER A 216 -1.83 12.35 -11.77
C SER A 216 -0.87 11.56 -10.89
N ARG A 217 0.39 11.97 -10.95
CA ARG A 217 1.42 11.51 -10.01
C ARG A 217 1.00 11.79 -8.56
N SER A 218 0.13 12.77 -8.33
CA SER A 218 -0.43 13.10 -7.02
C SER A 218 -1.30 12.00 -6.44
N LEU A 219 -2.22 11.41 -7.22
CA LEU A 219 -3.08 10.34 -6.70
C LEU A 219 -2.26 9.06 -6.43
N ALA A 220 -1.35 8.72 -7.34
CA ALA A 220 -0.40 7.63 -7.12
C ALA A 220 0.48 7.93 -5.90
N ALA A 221 0.96 9.16 -5.73
CA ALA A 221 1.70 9.56 -4.55
C ALA A 221 0.86 9.33 -3.28
N ILE A 222 -0.34 9.90 -3.17
CA ILE A 222 -1.21 9.75 -1.99
C ILE A 222 -1.38 8.28 -1.62
N CYS A 223 -1.66 7.42 -2.59
CA CYS A 223 -1.92 6.01 -2.30
C CYS A 223 -0.69 5.10 -2.21
N ALA A 224 0.51 5.61 -2.44
CA ALA A 224 1.75 4.81 -2.43
C ALA A 224 2.19 4.35 -1.04
N SER A 225 1.71 5.03 0.02
CA SER A 225 2.14 4.77 1.39
C SER A 225 1.23 5.47 2.40
N ALA A 226 1.20 4.94 3.62
CA ALA A 226 0.64 5.65 4.77
C ALA A 226 1.70 6.62 5.34
N ARG A 227 1.28 7.79 5.83
CA ARG A 227 2.14 8.71 6.58
C ARG A 227 1.92 8.58 8.09
N ASN A 228 2.97 8.78 8.87
CA ASN A 228 2.83 8.91 10.31
C ASN A 228 2.05 10.19 10.66
N LYS A 229 1.47 10.20 11.86
CA LYS A 229 0.90 11.43 12.42
C LYS A 229 2.03 12.45 12.53
N ASP A 230 1.85 13.62 11.95
CA ASP A 230 2.82 14.73 11.90
C ASP A 230 3.98 14.57 10.90
N GLU A 231 3.98 13.54 10.05
CA GLU A 231 4.95 13.40 8.96
C GLU A 231 4.56 14.24 7.74
N ASP A 232 5.54 15.00 7.24
CA ASP A 232 5.39 15.82 6.05
C ASP A 232 5.42 14.95 4.77
N TRP A 233 4.72 15.41 3.73
CA TRP A 233 4.61 14.69 2.44
C TRP A 233 5.94 14.27 1.79
N PRO A 234 7.03 15.07 1.77
CA PRO A 234 8.30 14.65 1.20
C PRO A 234 9.04 13.59 2.01
N ASP A 235 8.75 13.46 3.31
CA ASP A 235 9.54 12.62 4.22
C ASP A 235 9.01 11.18 4.32
N ARG A 236 7.83 10.93 3.75
CA ARG A 236 7.19 9.61 3.80
C ARG A 236 7.94 8.57 2.95
N ASP A 237 8.02 7.37 3.49
CA ASP A 237 8.46 6.20 2.74
C ASP A 237 7.47 5.89 1.61
N VAL A 238 7.96 5.46 0.45
CA VAL A 238 7.13 4.91 -0.63
C VAL A 238 7.23 3.40 -0.57
N GLU A 239 6.09 2.73 -0.39
CA GLU A 239 6.06 1.30 -0.05
C GLU A 239 5.52 0.44 -1.18
N ILE A 240 4.71 1.06 -2.02
CA ILE A 240 4.08 0.43 -3.17
C ILE A 240 4.11 1.47 -4.29
N MET A 241 4.34 1.03 -5.52
CA MET A 241 4.03 1.84 -6.69
C MET A 241 2.57 1.59 -7.10
N PRO A 242 1.61 2.49 -6.84
CA PRO A 242 0.23 2.25 -7.21
C PRO A 242 0.10 2.16 -8.71
N ARG A 243 -0.71 1.21 -9.17
CA ARG A 243 -0.76 0.87 -10.59
C ARG A 243 -1.89 1.60 -11.27
N ARG A 244 -1.65 2.04 -12.50
CA ARG A 244 -2.72 2.56 -13.33
C ARG A 244 -3.59 1.41 -13.82
N SER A 245 -4.89 1.52 -13.63
CA SER A 245 -5.87 0.56 -14.11
C SER A 245 -6.82 1.27 -15.07
N PHE A 246 -6.94 0.75 -16.29
CA PHE A 246 -7.81 1.30 -17.34
C PHE A 246 -9.17 0.60 -17.42
N ASP A 247 -9.32 -0.52 -16.72
CA ASP A 247 -10.54 -1.32 -16.69
C ASP A 247 -11.25 -1.12 -15.34
N PRO A 248 -12.17 -0.14 -15.23
CA PRO A 248 -12.91 0.07 -13.99
C PRO A 248 -13.72 -1.19 -13.67
N LEU A 249 -13.71 -1.57 -12.39
CA LEU A 249 -14.48 -2.69 -11.83
C LEU A 249 -14.02 -4.10 -12.24
N LYS A 250 -12.84 -4.27 -12.84
CA LYS A 250 -12.21 -5.59 -13.04
C LYS A 250 -11.28 -5.97 -11.88
N GLY A 251 -10.98 -7.25 -11.66
CA GLY A 251 -9.90 -7.67 -10.76
C GLY A 251 -10.27 -7.88 -9.29
N GLY A 252 -11.56 -8.06 -8.98
CA GLY A 252 -12.03 -8.65 -7.72
C GLY A 252 -11.88 -7.79 -6.45
N GLY A 253 -11.19 -6.65 -6.50
CA GLY A 253 -10.97 -5.72 -5.39
C GLY A 253 -12.20 -4.99 -4.86
N TYR A 254 -12.01 -4.23 -3.78
CA TYR A 254 -12.90 -3.12 -3.44
C TYR A 254 -12.69 -1.99 -4.46
N ASP A 255 -13.77 -1.36 -4.94
CA ASP A 255 -13.68 -0.19 -5.80
C ASP A 255 -14.27 1.03 -5.09
N ILE A 256 -13.45 2.05 -4.86
CA ILE A 256 -13.89 3.36 -4.40
C ILE A 256 -13.98 4.26 -5.62
N VAL A 257 -15.19 4.70 -5.94
CA VAL A 257 -15.48 5.51 -7.12
C VAL A 257 -15.92 6.89 -6.69
N VAL A 258 -15.19 7.91 -7.11
CA VAL A 258 -15.52 9.32 -6.87
C VAL A 258 -15.88 9.98 -8.21
N HIS A 259 -17.08 10.54 -8.28
CA HIS A 259 -17.52 11.36 -9.39
C HIS A 259 -17.41 12.82 -9.00
N ASN A 260 -16.32 13.44 -9.45
CA ASN A 260 -16.03 14.83 -9.17
C ASN A 260 -16.77 15.74 -10.13
N PHE A 261 -17.72 16.52 -9.61
CA PHE A 261 -18.43 17.56 -10.37
C PHE A 261 -17.76 18.91 -10.10
N PRO A 262 -17.17 19.56 -11.11
CA PRO A 262 -16.65 20.92 -10.94
C PRO A 262 -17.76 21.99 -10.86
N ASP A 263 -19.02 21.58 -10.83
CA ASP A 263 -20.21 22.43 -10.86
C ASP A 263 -20.62 22.73 -9.41
N PRO A 264 -20.55 23.99 -8.95
CA PRO A 264 -20.85 24.34 -7.56
C PRO A 264 -22.29 24.01 -7.14
N ASP A 265 -23.21 23.92 -8.11
CA ASP A 265 -24.62 23.60 -7.85
C ASP A 265 -24.89 22.08 -7.79
N LYS A 266 -23.89 21.26 -8.11
CA LYS A 266 -24.01 19.80 -8.12
C LYS A 266 -22.95 19.17 -7.23
N PRO A 267 -23.36 18.59 -6.09
CA PRO A 267 -22.41 17.95 -5.21
C PRO A 267 -21.76 16.75 -5.91
N SER A 268 -20.45 16.61 -5.69
CA SER A 268 -19.69 15.42 -6.02
C SER A 268 -20.35 14.18 -5.45
N LYS A 269 -20.17 13.03 -6.12
CA LYS A 269 -20.76 11.76 -5.68
C LYS A 269 -19.68 10.73 -5.42
N TYR A 270 -19.99 9.75 -4.59
CA TYR A 270 -19.10 8.63 -4.35
C TYR A 270 -19.86 7.31 -4.24
N ALA A 271 -19.18 6.19 -4.49
CA ALA A 271 -19.66 4.84 -4.19
C ALA A 271 -18.48 3.99 -3.75
N ILE A 272 -18.73 3.09 -2.80
CA ILE A 272 -17.79 2.01 -2.45
C ILE A 272 -18.44 0.71 -2.88
N VAL A 273 -17.81 -0.02 -3.79
CA VAL A 273 -18.28 -1.30 -4.31
C VAL A 273 -17.48 -2.41 -3.67
N LEU A 274 -18.19 -3.42 -3.18
CA LEU A 274 -17.56 -4.62 -2.64
C LEU A 274 -16.94 -5.49 -3.75
N PRO A 275 -15.94 -6.33 -3.41
CA PRO A 275 -15.46 -7.42 -4.24
C PRO A 275 -16.60 -8.16 -4.94
N GLN A 276 -16.57 -8.16 -6.28
CA GLN A 276 -17.63 -8.78 -7.06
C GLN A 276 -17.41 -10.29 -7.15
N VAL A 277 -18.44 -11.06 -6.78
CA VAL A 277 -18.56 -12.47 -7.13
C VAL A 277 -19.31 -12.56 -8.45
N GLU A 278 -18.84 -13.39 -9.37
CA GLU A 278 -19.47 -13.59 -10.68
C GLU A 278 -20.96 -13.95 -10.51
N GLY A 279 -21.83 -13.30 -11.30
CA GLY A 279 -23.28 -13.50 -11.24
C GLY A 279 -24.02 -12.75 -10.12
N GLN A 280 -23.34 -12.09 -9.17
CA GLN A 280 -24.00 -11.31 -8.12
C GLN A 280 -24.19 -9.84 -8.50
N GLN A 281 -25.30 -9.26 -8.04
CA GLN A 281 -25.54 -7.83 -8.14
C GLN A 281 -24.53 -7.07 -7.25
N ARG A 282 -23.93 -6.02 -7.81
CA ARG A 282 -22.99 -5.17 -7.09
C ARG A 282 -23.66 -4.51 -5.89
N LYS A 283 -23.13 -4.76 -4.70
CA LYS A 283 -23.52 -4.07 -3.47
C LYS A 283 -22.71 -2.78 -3.34
N ILE A 284 -23.42 -1.66 -3.20
CA ILE A 284 -22.84 -0.34 -2.97
C ILE A 284 -22.95 -0.01 -1.49
N LEU A 285 -21.86 0.44 -0.89
CA LEU A 285 -21.78 0.91 0.49
C LEU A 285 -21.49 2.42 0.53
N GLY A 286 -22.01 3.08 1.56
CA GLY A 286 -21.47 4.36 2.03
C GLY A 286 -20.27 4.14 2.96
N ILE A 287 -19.53 5.22 3.26
CA ILE A 287 -18.27 5.11 4.00
C ILE A 287 -18.42 4.45 5.37
N SER A 288 -19.44 4.80 6.16
CA SER A 288 -19.64 4.19 7.49
C SER A 288 -19.95 2.69 7.41
N ALA A 289 -20.71 2.27 6.39
CA ALA A 289 -21.02 0.86 6.18
C ALA A 289 -19.78 0.08 5.69
N PHE A 290 -18.91 0.72 4.90
CA PHE A 290 -17.64 0.14 4.50
C PHE A 290 -16.69 -0.06 5.69
N LEU A 291 -16.50 0.95 6.54
CA LEU A 291 -15.62 0.82 7.72
C LEU A 291 -16.11 -0.28 8.69
N ARG A 292 -17.43 -0.35 8.94
CA ARG A 292 -18.02 -1.45 9.71
C ARG A 292 -17.78 -2.80 9.05
N HIS A 293 -17.95 -2.88 7.72
CA HIS A 293 -17.68 -4.10 6.99
C HIS A 293 -16.21 -4.54 7.14
N MET A 294 -15.25 -3.61 7.09
CA MET A 294 -13.84 -3.92 7.31
C MET A 294 -13.57 -4.41 8.73
N GLU A 295 -14.19 -3.80 9.74
CA GLU A 295 -14.16 -4.29 11.13
C GLU A 295 -14.72 -5.72 11.26
N GLU A 296 -15.85 -6.02 10.62
CA GLU A 296 -16.43 -7.37 10.56
C GLU A 296 -15.51 -8.38 9.85
N GLN A 297 -14.66 -7.93 8.91
CA GLN A 297 -13.60 -8.73 8.29
C GLN A 297 -12.34 -8.85 9.19
N GLY A 298 -12.38 -8.31 10.40
CA GLY A 298 -11.30 -8.34 11.38
C GLY A 298 -10.34 -7.17 11.28
N SER A 299 -10.60 -6.17 10.42
CA SER A 299 -9.71 -5.04 10.10
C SER A 299 -10.29 -3.72 10.61
N PRO A 300 -10.46 -3.55 11.93
CA PRO A 300 -10.96 -2.32 12.49
C PRO A 300 -9.95 -1.18 12.32
N PRO A 301 -10.41 0.07 12.14
CA PRO A 301 -9.55 1.24 12.27
C PRO A 301 -8.84 1.25 13.63
N THR A 302 -7.55 1.56 13.64
CA THR A 302 -6.80 1.69 14.91
C THR A 302 -7.07 3.01 15.62
N ASP A 303 -7.45 4.05 14.86
CA ASP A 303 -7.87 5.36 15.36
C ASP A 303 -9.36 5.60 15.04
N PRO A 304 -10.27 5.40 16.01
CA PRO A 304 -11.71 5.66 15.83
C PRO A 304 -12.04 7.11 15.53
N ASP A 305 -11.24 8.07 16.01
CA ASP A 305 -11.47 9.49 15.77
C ASP A 305 -11.12 9.84 14.32
N ALA A 306 -10.01 9.31 13.79
CA ALA A 306 -9.67 9.43 12.37
C ALA A 306 -10.77 8.82 11.47
N ALA A 307 -11.26 7.63 11.82
CA ALA A 307 -12.36 6.98 11.11
C ALA A 307 -13.64 7.83 11.12
N LYS A 308 -13.99 8.43 12.26
CA LYS A 308 -15.13 9.32 12.39
C LYS A 308 -14.96 10.60 11.57
N ASN A 309 -13.79 11.23 11.64
CA ASN A 309 -13.47 12.44 10.88
C ASN A 309 -13.62 12.20 9.37
N LEU A 310 -13.15 11.05 8.87
CA LEU A 310 -13.35 10.68 7.47
C LEU A 310 -14.83 10.55 7.09
N VAL A 311 -15.64 9.92 7.96
CA VAL A 311 -17.09 9.77 7.73
C VAL A 311 -17.76 11.14 7.62
N ASP A 312 -17.47 12.04 8.54
CA ASP A 312 -18.03 13.38 8.58
C ASP A 312 -17.58 14.21 7.36
N LEU A 313 -16.31 14.09 6.99
CA LEU A 313 -15.72 14.75 5.82
C LEU A 313 -16.36 14.28 4.50
N ILE A 314 -16.49 12.96 4.29
CA ILE A 314 -17.12 12.42 3.08
C ILE A 314 -18.61 12.79 3.01
N ASN A 315 -19.34 12.67 4.12
CA ASN A 315 -20.78 12.93 4.12
C ASN A 315 -21.13 14.41 3.95
N SER A 316 -20.25 15.32 4.39
CA SER A 316 -20.40 16.76 4.14
C SER A 316 -20.01 17.17 2.71
N SER A 317 -19.09 16.43 2.08
CA SER A 317 -18.53 16.79 0.76
C SER A 317 -19.20 16.07 -0.43
N TYR A 318 -19.74 14.87 -0.23
CA TYR A 318 -20.23 14.01 -1.31
C TYR A 318 -21.62 13.43 -1.03
N LYS A 319 -22.37 13.17 -2.11
CA LYS A 319 -23.58 12.34 -2.09
C LYS A 319 -23.29 10.89 -2.46
N LEU A 320 -23.88 9.95 -1.74
CA LEU A 320 -23.78 8.53 -2.08
C LEU A 320 -24.44 8.26 -3.45
N MET A 321 -23.73 7.53 -4.31
CA MET A 321 -24.17 7.15 -5.65
C MET A 321 -24.88 5.80 -5.59
N LEU A 322 -26.22 5.83 -5.59
CA LEU A 322 -27.05 4.62 -5.50
C LEU A 322 -27.14 3.84 -6.83
N ASN A 323 -26.81 4.47 -7.96
CA ASN A 323 -26.83 3.84 -9.28
C ASN A 323 -25.51 4.10 -10.02
N LEU A 324 -24.50 3.28 -9.68
CA LEU A 324 -23.18 3.35 -10.30
C LEU A 324 -23.24 3.03 -11.80
N ASN A 325 -24.03 2.03 -12.20
CA ASN A 325 -24.14 1.62 -13.60
C ASN A 325 -24.67 2.74 -14.49
N ALA A 326 -25.69 3.49 -14.05
CA ALA A 326 -26.18 4.66 -14.80
C ALA A 326 -25.10 5.74 -14.92
N SER A 327 -24.33 5.99 -13.85
CA SER A 327 -23.25 6.96 -13.89
C SER A 327 -22.12 6.53 -14.83
N MET A 328 -21.74 5.25 -14.81
CA MET A 328 -20.76 4.67 -15.74
C MET A 328 -21.22 4.70 -17.19
N PHE A 329 -22.49 4.37 -17.42
CA PHE A 329 -23.07 4.38 -18.76
C PHE A 329 -23.08 5.78 -19.38
N GLU A 330 -23.49 6.79 -18.61
CA GLU A 330 -23.46 8.18 -19.08
C GLU A 330 -22.04 8.64 -19.47
N MET A 331 -21.02 8.22 -18.72
CA MET A 331 -19.62 8.52 -19.06
C MET A 331 -19.15 7.77 -20.31
N ALA A 332 -19.40 6.46 -20.39
CA ALA A 332 -19.01 5.65 -21.54
C ALA A 332 -19.66 6.20 -22.83
N ARG A 333 -20.94 6.56 -22.74
CA ARG A 333 -21.67 7.23 -23.84
C ARG A 333 -21.02 8.55 -24.22
N ALA A 334 -20.69 9.39 -23.24
CA ALA A 334 -20.12 10.69 -23.48
C ALA A 334 -18.67 10.60 -24.04
N ALA A 335 -17.89 9.57 -23.67
CA ALA A 335 -16.58 9.28 -24.25
C ALA A 335 -16.69 8.82 -25.71
N ALA A 336 -17.65 7.94 -26.03
CA ALA A 336 -17.89 7.46 -27.39
C ALA A 336 -18.23 8.58 -28.39
N VAL A 337 -19.00 9.60 -27.94
CA VAL A 337 -19.33 10.79 -28.75
C VAL A 337 -18.09 11.63 -29.07
N ARG A 338 -17.10 11.72 -28.17
CA ARG A 338 -15.86 12.46 -28.45
C ARG A 338 -14.95 11.73 -29.42
N GLY A 339 -14.80 10.41 -29.28
CA GLY A 339 -13.95 9.61 -30.17
C GLY A 339 -14.39 9.65 -31.65
N THR A 340 -15.66 9.95 -31.91
CA THR A 340 -16.17 10.19 -33.27
C THR A 340 -15.88 11.60 -33.78
N ALA A 341 -15.85 12.61 -32.91
CA ALA A 341 -15.56 13.99 -33.29
C ALA A 341 -14.07 14.24 -33.61
N THR A 342 -13.14 13.56 -32.91
CA THR A 342 -11.69 13.71 -33.13
C THR A 342 -11.18 13.00 -34.39
N ARG A 343 -11.98 12.15 -35.04
CA ARG A 343 -11.64 11.48 -36.31
C ARG A 343 -12.10 12.25 -37.57
N ILE A 344 -12.71 13.43 -37.40
CA ILE A 344 -13.29 14.22 -38.51
C ILE A 344 -12.47 15.50 -38.79
N PHE A 345 -11.33 15.69 -38.12
CA PHE A 345 -10.39 16.79 -38.41
C PHE A 345 -9.09 16.29 -39.01
#